data_AF-X1DRW7-F1
#
_entry.id   AF-X1DRW7-F1
#
_cell.length_a   1.000
_cell.length_b   1.000
_cell.length_c   1.000
_cell.angle_alpha   90.00
_cell.angle_beta   90.00
_cell.angle_gamma   90.00
#
_symmetry.space_group_name_H-M   'P 1'
#
loop_
_entity.id
_entity.type
_entity.pdbx_description
1 polymer ?
#
loop_
_entity_poly.entity_id
_entity_poly.type
_entity_poly.pdbx_seq_one_letter_code
_entity_poly.pdbx_strand_id
1 'polypeptide(L)'
;RETLLEWGIDYIEIVNDDCQPENVFDQESYDFCIEHKGEIGMLTGTDMHKPDGLVNGGIHGWTFLYIKEFTEEALLEELRKKKTTIVYFEKPYLDPGIHKKIKINKLN
;
A
#
# COMPACT_ATOMS: atom_id res chain seq x y z
N ARG A 1 -11.73 11.77 12.05
CA ARG A 1 -11.62 10.43 11.43
C ARG A 1 -12.89 9.61 11.65
N GLU A 2 -13.54 9.69 12.82
CA GLU A 2 -14.88 9.08 13.06
C GLU A 2 -15.93 9.29 11.96
N THR A 3 -16.08 10.52 11.45
CA THR A 3 -17.05 10.81 10.38
C THR A 3 -16.79 10.01 9.09
N LEU A 4 -15.56 9.53 8.86
CA LEU A 4 -15.24 8.66 7.72
C LEU A 4 -15.91 7.28 7.84
N LEU A 5 -16.02 6.76 9.07
CA LEU A 5 -16.76 5.52 9.35
C LEU A 5 -18.25 5.72 9.06
N GLU A 6 -18.82 6.86 9.48
CA GLU A 6 -20.21 7.22 9.21
C GLU A 6 -20.51 7.38 7.71
N TRP A 7 -19.53 7.89 6.94
CA TRP A 7 -19.63 8.00 5.49
C TRP A 7 -19.47 6.66 4.76
N GLY A 8 -19.10 5.59 5.46
CA GLY A 8 -18.88 4.27 4.88
C GLY A 8 -17.57 4.16 4.09
N ILE A 9 -16.55 4.92 4.46
CA ILE A 9 -15.21 4.79 3.85
C ILE A 9 -14.60 3.46 4.30
N ASP A 10 -14.21 2.62 3.33
CA ASP A 10 -13.66 1.29 3.61
C ASP A 10 -12.17 1.32 4.00
N TYR A 11 -11.41 2.30 3.53
CA TYR A 11 -9.95 2.36 3.66
C TYR A 11 -9.42 3.78 3.84
N ILE A 12 -8.33 3.91 4.59
CA ILE A 12 -7.49 5.11 4.63
C ILE A 12 -6.11 4.78 4.09
N GLU A 13 -5.58 5.67 3.27
CA GLU A 13 -4.20 5.63 2.83
C GLU A 13 -3.28 6.10 3.96
N ILE A 14 -2.44 5.20 4.47
CA ILE A 14 -1.50 5.50 5.56
C ILE A 14 -0.08 5.74 5.04
N VAL A 15 0.18 5.38 3.79
CA VAL A 15 1.40 5.70 3.06
C VAL A 15 1.00 6.33 1.74
N ASN A 16 1.41 7.58 1.52
CA ASN A 16 1.21 8.30 0.28
C ASN A 16 2.52 9.04 -0.07
N ASP A 17 3.06 8.80 -1.26
CA ASP A 17 4.26 9.47 -1.76
C ASP A 17 3.89 10.68 -2.65
N ASP A 18 3.64 11.83 -2.04
CA ASP A 18 3.29 13.09 -2.75
C ASP A 18 4.52 13.87 -3.28
N CYS A 19 5.66 13.18 -3.47
CA CYS A 19 6.97 13.76 -3.79
C CYS A 19 7.60 14.61 -2.65
N GLN A 20 7.03 14.65 -1.43
CA GLN A 20 7.69 15.20 -0.23
C GLN A 20 8.01 14.09 0.79
N PRO A 21 9.28 13.66 0.90
CA PRO A 21 9.66 12.47 1.69
C PRO A 21 9.39 12.61 3.20
N GLU A 22 9.28 13.83 3.73
CA GLU A 22 9.04 14.08 5.15
C GLU A 22 7.65 13.69 5.69
N ASN A 23 6.64 13.50 4.82
CA ASN A 23 5.25 13.25 5.25
C ASN A 23 4.63 11.98 4.65
N VAL A 24 5.47 11.04 4.22
CA VAL A 24 5.02 9.86 3.47
C VAL A 24 4.18 8.89 4.30
N PHE A 25 4.36 8.84 5.63
CA PHE A 25 3.62 7.97 6.55
C PHE A 25 2.71 8.78 7.48
N ASP A 26 1.39 8.57 7.40
CA ASP A 26 0.42 9.19 8.31
C ASP A 26 0.23 8.31 9.55
N GLN A 27 1.00 8.61 10.61
CA GLN A 27 0.94 7.91 11.89
C GLN A 27 -0.45 8.00 12.54
N GLU A 28 -1.13 9.13 12.44
CA GLU A 28 -2.44 9.29 13.07
C GLU A 28 -3.51 8.43 12.37
N SER A 29 -3.44 8.32 11.05
CA SER A 29 -4.33 7.44 10.30
C SER A 29 -4.02 5.96 10.55
N TYR A 30 -2.74 5.59 10.70
CA TYR A 30 -2.35 4.25 11.13
C TYR A 30 -2.97 3.92 12.50
N ASP A 31 -2.76 4.78 13.50
CA ASP A 31 -3.26 4.56 14.86
C ASP A 31 -4.79 4.42 14.87
N PHE A 32 -5.49 5.25 14.10
CA PHE A 32 -6.94 5.16 13.93
C PHE A 32 -7.39 3.82 13.31
N CYS A 33 -6.73 3.36 12.25
CA CYS A 33 -7.06 2.06 11.66
C CYS A 33 -6.75 0.87 12.58
N ILE A 34 -5.76 1.00 13.47
CA ILE A 34 -5.46 -0.01 14.50
C ILE A 34 -6.56 -0.03 15.56
N GLU A 35 -7.03 1.13 16.01
CA GLU A 35 -8.11 1.25 16.99
C GLU A 35 -9.44 0.68 16.45
N HIS A 36 -9.77 0.96 15.18
CA HIS A 36 -11.01 0.52 14.53
C HIS A 36 -10.82 -0.71 13.62
N LYS A 37 -9.94 -1.63 14.04
CA LYS A 37 -9.56 -2.79 13.22
C LYS A 37 -10.76 -3.64 12.83
N GLY A 38 -10.96 -3.80 11.52
CA GLY A 38 -12.05 -4.57 10.92
C GLY A 38 -13.26 -3.73 10.52
N GLU A 39 -13.35 -2.49 10.99
CA GLU A 39 -14.33 -1.50 10.54
C GLU A 39 -13.78 -0.66 9.39
N ILE A 40 -12.48 -0.34 9.43
CA ILE A 40 -11.76 0.36 8.37
C ILE A 40 -10.41 -0.32 8.09
N GLY A 41 -10.03 -0.35 6.82
CA GLY A 41 -8.76 -0.91 6.37
C GLY A 41 -7.67 0.15 6.15
N MET A 42 -6.44 -0.32 6.00
CA MET A 42 -5.30 0.50 5.62
C MET A 42 -4.90 0.18 4.19
N LEU A 43 -4.45 1.17 3.43
CA LEU A 43 -3.80 0.97 2.15
C LEU A 43 -2.62 1.94 1.97
N THR A 44 -1.85 1.67 0.95
CA THR A 44 -0.76 2.50 0.47
C THR A 44 -1.06 2.88 -0.97
N GLY A 45 -0.60 4.04 -1.38
CA GLY A 45 -0.57 4.42 -2.78
C GLY A 45 0.56 5.37 -3.05
N THR A 46 0.87 5.50 -4.33
CA THR A 46 1.99 6.30 -4.80
C THR A 46 1.57 7.69 -5.21
N ASP A 47 0.26 7.95 -5.25
CA ASP A 47 -0.38 9.18 -5.78
C ASP A 47 0.39 9.81 -6.96
N MET A 48 0.68 8.97 -7.95
CA MET A 48 1.69 9.28 -8.95
C MET A 48 1.14 10.28 -9.96
N HIS A 49 1.63 11.52 -9.91
CA HIS A 49 1.21 12.60 -10.81
C HIS A 49 2.14 12.81 -12.01
N LYS A 50 3.35 12.25 -11.95
CA LYS A 50 4.36 12.29 -13.02
C LYS A 50 5.00 10.93 -13.12
N PRO A 51 5.45 10.50 -14.32
CA PRO A 51 6.31 9.33 -14.41
C PRO A 51 7.45 9.50 -13.42
N ASP A 52 7.68 8.44 -12.67
CA ASP A 52 8.81 8.16 -11.80
C ASP A 52 10.10 8.06 -12.63
N GLY A 53 10.43 9.15 -13.32
CA GLY A 53 11.71 9.43 -13.93
C GLY A 53 12.71 9.73 -12.83
N LEU A 54 13.21 8.67 -12.21
CA LEU A 54 14.25 8.62 -11.19
C LEU A 54 15.20 9.83 -11.21
N VAL A 55 14.92 10.80 -10.33
CA VAL A 55 15.98 11.62 -9.70
C VAL A 55 15.74 11.71 -8.20
N ASN A 56 14.48 11.72 -7.72
CA ASN A 56 14.14 11.78 -6.28
C ASN A 56 12.87 10.99 -5.85
N GLY A 57 12.22 10.21 -6.73
CA GLY A 57 10.98 9.47 -6.39
C GLY A 57 11.22 7.96 -6.27
N GLY A 58 10.51 7.28 -5.37
CA GLY A 58 10.58 5.82 -5.24
C GLY A 58 9.50 5.25 -4.30
N ILE A 59 9.25 3.95 -4.41
CA ILE A 59 8.12 3.33 -3.73
C ILE A 59 8.42 3.15 -2.24
N HIS A 60 7.59 3.75 -1.38
CA HIS A 60 7.71 3.65 0.07
C HIS A 60 6.86 2.53 0.67
N GLY A 61 5.79 2.11 0.01
CA GLY A 61 4.80 1.23 0.62
C GLY A 61 4.16 0.25 -0.34
N TRP A 62 3.76 -0.90 0.21
CA TRP A 62 2.97 -1.91 -0.48
C TRP A 62 1.79 -2.35 0.36
N THR A 63 0.65 -2.48 -0.29
CA THR A 63 -0.53 -3.14 0.24
C THR A 63 -0.56 -4.58 -0.20
N PHE A 64 -0.44 -5.50 0.76
CA PHE A 64 -0.56 -6.93 0.51
C PHE A 64 -1.97 -7.41 0.77
N LEU A 65 -2.52 -8.10 -0.22
CA LEU A 65 -3.82 -8.76 -0.20
C LEU A 65 -3.60 -10.25 -0.47
N TYR A 66 -4.29 -11.10 0.30
CA TYR A 66 -4.21 -12.54 0.12
C TYR A 66 -5.32 -13.01 -0.83
N ILE A 67 -5.03 -13.00 -2.13
CA ILE A 67 -6.00 -13.36 -3.17
C ILE A 67 -5.66 -14.74 -3.74
N LYS A 68 -6.62 -15.67 -3.71
CA LYS A 68 -6.42 -17.05 -4.21
C LYS A 68 -6.41 -17.15 -5.73
N GLU A 69 -7.21 -16.31 -6.38
CA GLU A 69 -7.38 -16.25 -7.83
C GLU A 69 -7.27 -14.79 -8.26
N PHE A 70 -6.44 -14.49 -9.25
CA PHE A 70 -6.21 -13.09 -9.65
C PHE A 70 -7.34 -12.60 -10.56
N THR A 71 -8.52 -12.43 -9.98
CA THR A 71 -9.74 -11.88 -10.61
C THR A 71 -10.20 -10.63 -9.86
N GLU A 72 -10.99 -9.80 -10.53
CA GLU A 72 -11.58 -8.60 -9.93
C GLU A 72 -12.49 -8.96 -8.74
N GLU A 73 -13.31 -10.00 -8.89
CA GLU A 73 -14.25 -10.42 -7.85
C GLU A 73 -13.53 -10.89 -6.59
N ALA A 74 -12.47 -11.70 -6.75
CA ALA A 74 -11.68 -12.18 -5.62
C ALA A 74 -10.91 -11.04 -4.95
N LEU A 75 -10.40 -10.08 -5.73
CA LEU A 75 -9.78 -8.86 -5.21
C LEU A 75 -10.77 -8.05 -4.36
N LEU A 76 -11.97 -7.79 -4.89
CA LEU A 76 -13.00 -7.03 -4.19
C LEU A 76 -13.52 -7.77 -2.94
N GLU A 77 -13.61 -9.10 -2.97
CA GLU A 77 -13.96 -9.90 -1.80
C GLU A 77 -12.92 -9.74 -0.68
N GLU A 78 -11.63 -9.82 -1.00
CA GLU A 78 -10.56 -9.61 -0.01
C GLU A 78 -10.53 -8.16 0.49
N LEU A 79 -10.74 -7.18 -0.40
CA LEU A 79 -10.82 -5.78 0.01
C LEU A 79 -12.00 -5.52 0.97
N ARG A 80 -13.15 -6.17 0.79
CA ARG A 80 -14.27 -6.00 1.74
C ARG A 80 -13.95 -6.53 3.14
N LYS A 81 -13.00 -7.45 3.27
CA LYS A 81 -12.57 -8.00 4.58
C LYS A 81 -11.73 -7.01 5.39
N LYS A 82 -11.21 -5.95 4.77
CA LYS A 82 -10.40 -4.90 5.44
C LYS A 82 -9.19 -5.48 6.20
N LYS A 83 -8.59 -6.53 5.64
CA LYS A 83 -7.47 -7.29 6.21
C LYS A 83 -6.24 -7.22 5.32
N THR A 84 -5.76 -6.01 5.10
CA THR A 84 -4.51 -5.76 4.38
C THR A 84 -3.31 -5.89 5.32
N THR A 85 -2.16 -6.23 4.74
CA THR A 85 -0.86 -6.07 5.41
C THR A 85 -0.10 -4.95 4.71
N ILE A 86 0.42 -4.01 5.49
CA ILE A 86 1.20 -2.88 4.97
C ILE A 86 2.67 -3.14 5.24
N VAL A 87 3.48 -3.03 4.19
CA VAL A 87 4.93 -2.95 4.31
C VAL A 87 5.33 -1.53 3.95
N TYR A 88 6.01 -0.84 4.85
CA TYR A 88 6.49 0.52 4.69
C TYR A 88 8.01 0.56 4.86
N PHE A 89 8.67 1.39 4.04
CA PHE A 89 10.09 1.68 4.10
C PHE A 89 10.29 3.18 4.24
N GLU A 90 10.99 3.59 5.29
CA GLU A 90 11.34 4.99 5.54
C GLU A 90 12.18 5.57 4.39
N LYS A 91 13.03 4.73 3.78
CA LYS A 91 13.78 5.08 2.57
C LYS A 91 13.08 4.47 1.35
N PRO A 92 12.81 5.26 0.30
CA PRO A 92 12.11 4.75 -0.87
C PRO A 92 12.94 3.68 -1.56
N TYR A 93 12.27 2.64 -2.03
CA TYR A 93 12.85 1.67 -2.93
C TYR A 93 12.79 2.20 -4.36
N LEU A 94 13.96 2.30 -5.00
CA LEU A 94 14.04 2.57 -6.43
C LEU A 94 13.75 1.26 -7.16
N ASP A 95 12.53 1.11 -7.69
CA ASP A 95 12.22 0.02 -8.59
C ASP A 95 12.57 0.43 -10.03
N PRO A 96 13.63 -0.14 -10.64
CA PRO A 96 13.96 0.17 -12.03
C PRO A 96 12.95 -0.42 -13.03
N GLY A 97 11.92 -1.15 -12.57
CA GLY A 97 10.95 -1.85 -13.43
C GLY A 97 11.57 -3.02 -14.22
N ILE A 98 12.82 -3.39 -13.93
CA ILE A 98 13.53 -4.48 -14.62
C ILE A 98 13.27 -5.79 -13.87
N HIS A 99 12.12 -6.40 -14.14
CA HIS A 99 11.77 -7.72 -13.59
C HIS A 99 12.28 -8.83 -14.51
N LYS A 100 13.56 -9.19 -14.39
CA LYS A 100 14.09 -10.37 -15.09
C LYS A 100 13.67 -11.63 -14.35
N LYS A 101 13.18 -12.64 -15.08
CA LYS A 101 12.93 -13.98 -14.55
C LYS A 101 14.27 -14.60 -14.12
N ILE A 102 14.59 -14.54 -12.83
CA ILE A 102 15.78 -15.19 -12.30
C ILE A 102 15.52 -16.70 -12.32
N LYS A 103 16.18 -17.43 -13.22
CA LYS A 103 16.27 -18.88 -13.11
C LYS A 103 17.16 -19.18 -11.91
N ILE A 104 16.56 -19.54 -10.78
CA ILE A 104 17.30 -20.13 -9.67
C ILE A 104 17.70 -21.53 -10.13
N ASN A 105 18.93 -21.67 -10.64
CA ASN A 105 19.51 -23.00 -10.80
C ASN A 105 19.68 -23.56 -9.39
N LYS A 106 19.12 -24.75 -9.13
CA LYS A 106 19.29 -25.46 -7.86
C LYS A 106 20.77 -25.44 -7.48
N LEU A 107 21.07 -24.93 -6.28
CA LEU A 107 22.37 -25.15 -5.65
C LEU A 107 22.49 -26.65 -5.44
N ASN A 108 23.54 -27.24 -6.03
CA ASN A 108 23.92 -28.64 -5.83
C ASN A 108 24.40 -28.88 -4.41
#